data_AF-A0A6V8PBY4-F1
#
_entry.id   AF-A0A6V8PBY4-F1
#
_cell.length_a   1.000
_cell.length_b   1.000
_cell.length_c   1.000
_cell.angle_alpha   90.00
_cell.angle_beta   90.00
_cell.angle_gamma   90.00
#
_symmetry.space_group_name_H-M   'P 1'
#
loop_
_entity.id
_entity.type
_entity.pdbx_description
1 polymer ?
#
loop_
_entity_poly.entity_id
_entity_poly.type
_entity_poly.pdbx_seq_one_letter_code
_entity_poly.pdbx_strand_id
1 'polypeptide(L)'
;MWALFRAGLLSTVLVMLTASTQTPSVNYLAWAAACALPYTPIYQIQGPGPTAAITGSLATRGVVVGDFEGPWPALRGFYLQDPEGDGNPATSDGIFVFNGDKNSVALGDLVRVLGRAEEFEGQTQISAASITRCGTGTVSPAEVKLPFASADYLERYEGMLVRLPQTLYVTEHFQLGRFGQVVLSAGGRLMQPTNITTPGAAANALQAQNDLNRIILDDALQNQNPDPIVFGRGGESLSANNTLRGGDTATSIVGVLTFTWAGHQASGNAYRVRPIGALNGSAHFVAANPRPAAPAKPEGGLRVVGFNLLNFFTTFDGAGSSPPFACSLGVGGPPTNCRGADDAAEFARQWPKTIAAILALNPDVLGLQELANDGYGPGSAIATLVRKLNDATAPGQYAFIDVDAATGQLNALGSDAIKVGLIYQPGRVTPIGRTTVLNTPEFINAGDGVPRNRASLAQAFQQNSTGARLIVNVN
;
A
#
# COMPACT_ATOMS: atom_id res chain seq x y z
N MET A 1 -75.15 -30.94 -3.75
CA MET A 1 -76.45 -30.40 -3.25
C MET A 1 -76.33 -28.89 -3.24
N TRP A 2 -76.77 -28.24 -4.31
CA TRP A 2 -78.14 -27.73 -4.53
C TRP A 2 -78.31 -26.31 -3.97
N ALA A 3 -78.73 -25.45 -4.89
CA ALA A 3 -78.88 -24.01 -4.83
C ALA A 3 -79.94 -23.52 -3.83
N LEU A 4 -79.95 -22.22 -3.56
CA LEU A 4 -81.18 -21.42 -3.67
C LEU A 4 -80.91 -19.91 -3.74
N PHE A 5 -81.44 -19.32 -4.80
CA PHE A 5 -81.66 -17.88 -5.02
C PHE A 5 -82.71 -17.32 -4.04
N ARG A 6 -82.57 -16.03 -3.69
CA ARG A 6 -83.73 -15.12 -3.63
C ARG A 6 -83.32 -13.67 -3.85
N ALA A 7 -84.09 -13.01 -4.70
CA ALA A 7 -83.96 -11.64 -5.18
C ALA A 7 -84.50 -10.61 -4.17
N GLY A 8 -84.01 -9.38 -4.26
CA GLY A 8 -84.58 -8.19 -3.61
C GLY A 8 -84.08 -6.91 -4.29
N LEU A 9 -85.02 -6.10 -4.78
CA LEU A 9 -84.84 -4.97 -5.68
C LEU A 9 -84.14 -3.72 -5.09
N LEU A 10 -83.46 -3.04 -6.02
CA LEU A 10 -83.11 -1.63 -6.17
C LEU A 10 -83.53 -0.59 -5.11
N SER A 11 -82.55 0.23 -4.72
CA SER A 11 -82.71 1.68 -4.67
C SER A 11 -81.42 2.37 -5.10
N THR A 12 -81.53 3.13 -6.19
CA THR A 12 -80.47 3.86 -6.88
C THR A 12 -80.20 5.18 -6.15
N VAL A 13 -78.98 5.39 -5.65
CA VAL A 13 -78.49 6.72 -5.29
C VAL A 13 -77.39 7.08 -6.28
N LEU A 14 -77.71 7.99 -7.19
CA LEU A 14 -76.79 8.59 -8.14
C LEU A 14 -75.89 9.57 -7.38
N VAL A 15 -74.70 9.13 -6.97
CA VAL A 15 -73.64 10.05 -6.55
C VAL A 15 -72.81 10.39 -7.80
N MET A 16 -72.99 11.60 -8.32
CA MET A 16 -72.05 12.15 -9.31
C MET A 16 -70.71 12.43 -8.60
N LEU A 17 -69.76 11.49 -8.69
CA LEU A 17 -68.36 11.82 -8.48
C LEU A 17 -67.83 12.39 -9.80
N THR A 18 -67.60 13.70 -9.83
CA THR A 18 -66.75 14.32 -10.84
C THR A 18 -65.33 13.80 -10.68
N ALA A 19 -64.91 12.89 -11.56
CA ALA A 19 -63.52 12.48 -11.65
C ALA A 19 -62.68 13.66 -12.17
N SER A 20 -61.96 14.33 -11.26
CA SER A 20 -60.86 15.21 -11.62
C SER A 20 -59.71 14.35 -12.12
N THR A 21 -59.54 14.28 -13.45
CA THR A 21 -58.33 13.74 -14.07
C THR A 21 -57.23 14.80 -14.01
N GLN A 22 -56.60 14.98 -12.85
CA GLN A 22 -55.30 15.65 -12.80
C GLN A 22 -54.21 14.63 -13.14
N THR A 23 -53.80 14.63 -14.41
CA THR A 23 -52.54 14.03 -14.84
C THR A 23 -51.37 14.76 -14.16
N PRO A 24 -50.39 14.07 -13.54
CA PRO A 24 -49.20 14.70 -12.99
C PRO A 24 -48.20 14.99 -14.13
N SER A 25 -48.51 15.93 -15.00
CA SER A 25 -47.67 16.32 -16.15
C SER A 25 -46.72 17.49 -15.85
N VAL A 26 -46.74 18.03 -14.63
CA VAL A 26 -46.01 19.28 -14.29
C VAL A 26 -44.52 19.04 -13.92
N ASN A 27 -44.11 17.82 -13.55
CA ASN A 27 -42.72 17.57 -13.12
C ASN A 27 -41.76 17.09 -14.22
N TYR A 28 -42.24 16.46 -15.30
CA TYR A 28 -41.36 15.98 -16.38
C TYR A 28 -40.86 17.11 -17.29
N LEU A 29 -41.70 18.13 -17.54
CA LEU A 29 -41.34 19.27 -18.41
C LEU A 29 -40.30 20.20 -17.78
N ALA A 30 -40.31 20.36 -16.45
CA ALA A 30 -39.38 21.23 -15.73
C ALA A 30 -37.93 20.66 -15.69
N TRP A 31 -37.77 19.34 -15.58
CA TRP A 31 -36.45 18.69 -15.58
C TRP A 31 -35.81 18.65 -16.98
N ALA A 32 -36.62 18.41 -18.01
CA ALA A 32 -36.17 18.49 -19.40
C ALA A 32 -35.67 19.91 -19.76
N ALA A 33 -36.30 20.96 -19.21
CA ALA A 33 -35.89 22.33 -19.42
C ALA A 33 -34.54 22.67 -18.75
N ALA A 34 -34.29 22.19 -17.52
CA ALA A 34 -33.04 22.43 -16.80
C ALA A 34 -31.82 21.79 -17.49
N CYS A 35 -32.00 20.63 -18.10
CA CYS A 35 -30.96 19.91 -18.84
C CYS A 35 -30.59 20.53 -20.19
N ALA A 36 -31.42 21.43 -20.72
CA ALA A 36 -31.16 22.17 -21.95
C ALA A 36 -30.53 23.56 -21.69
N LEU A 37 -30.36 23.95 -20.43
CA LEU A 37 -29.72 25.22 -20.08
C LEU A 37 -28.23 25.21 -20.44
N PRO A 38 -27.65 26.37 -20.79
CA PRO A 38 -26.21 26.50 -20.97
C PRO A 38 -25.42 25.97 -19.77
N TYR A 39 -24.24 25.44 -20.07
CA TYR A 39 -23.29 24.93 -19.10
C TYR A 39 -21.86 25.16 -19.62
N THR A 40 -20.89 25.11 -18.72
CA THR A 40 -19.46 25.15 -19.03
C THR A 40 -18.97 23.71 -19.19
N PRO A 41 -18.42 23.33 -20.37
CA PRO A 41 -17.85 22.00 -20.59
C PRO A 41 -16.67 21.71 -19.67
N ILE A 42 -16.46 20.44 -19.34
CA ILE A 42 -15.47 20.03 -18.33
C ILE A 42 -14.04 20.41 -18.73
N TYR A 43 -13.67 20.21 -19.99
CA TYR A 43 -12.36 20.56 -20.52
C TYR A 43 -12.03 22.06 -20.44
N GLN A 44 -13.03 22.94 -20.38
CA GLN A 44 -12.82 24.38 -20.14
C GLN A 44 -12.60 24.71 -18.66
N ILE A 45 -13.22 23.92 -17.76
CA ILE A 45 -13.05 24.07 -16.31
C ILE A 45 -11.64 23.64 -15.91
N GLN A 46 -11.23 22.46 -16.39
CA GLN A 46 -9.89 21.92 -16.22
C GLN A 46 -8.84 22.83 -16.88
N GLY A 47 -8.93 23.00 -18.19
CA GLY A 47 -7.86 23.65 -18.97
C GLY A 47 -6.62 22.76 -19.11
N PRO A 48 -5.55 23.27 -19.77
CA PRO A 48 -4.35 22.48 -20.07
C PRO A 48 -3.27 22.53 -18.98
N GLY A 49 -3.51 23.26 -17.91
CA GLY A 49 -2.56 23.44 -16.80
C GLY A 49 -2.90 22.56 -15.60
N PRO A 50 -2.04 22.54 -14.57
CA PRO A 50 -2.20 21.69 -13.39
C PRO A 50 -3.21 22.23 -12.35
N THR A 51 -4.06 23.18 -12.75
CA THR A 51 -5.04 23.85 -11.89
C THR A 51 -6.20 24.31 -12.74
N ALA A 52 -7.41 24.34 -12.18
CA ALA A 52 -8.63 24.78 -12.84
C ALA A 52 -8.46 26.13 -13.57
N ALA A 53 -8.69 26.13 -14.88
CA ALA A 53 -8.76 27.33 -15.69
C ALA A 53 -10.00 28.20 -15.36
N ILE A 54 -11.09 27.58 -14.90
CA ILE A 54 -12.30 28.29 -14.47
C ILE A 54 -12.69 27.83 -13.06
N THR A 55 -12.75 28.79 -12.13
CA THR A 55 -13.19 28.56 -10.74
C THR A 55 -14.46 29.36 -10.42
N GLY A 56 -15.12 29.04 -9.30
CA GLY A 56 -16.33 29.72 -8.84
C GLY A 56 -17.62 29.02 -9.27
N SER A 57 -18.76 29.72 -9.14
CA SER A 57 -20.08 29.13 -9.39
C SER A 57 -20.33 28.91 -10.88
N LEU A 58 -20.60 27.67 -11.28
CA LEU A 58 -20.92 27.30 -12.65
C LEU A 58 -21.87 26.11 -12.71
N ALA A 59 -22.36 25.82 -13.91
CA ALA A 59 -23.00 24.55 -14.20
C ALA A 59 -22.15 23.77 -15.20
N THR A 60 -22.05 22.45 -15.02
CA THR A 60 -21.41 21.54 -15.97
C THR A 60 -22.30 20.32 -16.21
N ARG A 61 -21.99 19.52 -17.24
CA ARG A 61 -22.78 18.36 -17.64
C ARG A 61 -21.85 17.27 -18.16
N GLY A 62 -22.18 16.02 -17.85
CA GLY A 62 -21.44 14.87 -18.37
C GLY A 62 -22.02 13.54 -17.91
N VAL A 63 -21.35 12.45 -18.25
CA VAL A 63 -21.72 11.09 -17.88
C VAL A 63 -20.97 10.68 -16.62
N VAL A 64 -21.67 10.04 -15.68
CA VAL A 64 -21.06 9.50 -14.47
C VAL A 64 -20.23 8.27 -14.83
N VAL A 65 -18.90 8.41 -14.72
CA VAL A 65 -17.93 7.36 -15.04
C VAL A 65 -17.32 6.69 -13.81
N GLY A 66 -17.55 7.25 -12.62
CA GLY A 66 -17.17 6.65 -11.35
C GLY A 66 -18.12 7.06 -10.24
N ASP A 67 -18.69 6.12 -9.52
CA ASP A 67 -19.60 6.34 -8.40
C ASP A 67 -18.91 5.94 -7.10
N PHE A 68 -18.58 6.95 -6.30
CA PHE A 68 -17.88 6.83 -5.01
C PHE A 68 -18.64 7.59 -3.91
N GLU A 69 -19.96 7.69 -4.09
CA GLU A 69 -20.87 8.40 -3.20
C GLU A 69 -21.02 7.68 -1.85
N GLY A 70 -21.55 8.41 -0.87
CA GLY A 70 -21.85 7.87 0.47
C GLY A 70 -20.90 8.36 1.56
N PRO A 71 -21.14 7.94 2.81
CA PRO A 71 -20.37 8.40 3.96
C PRO A 71 -18.93 7.89 3.90
N TRP A 72 -18.06 8.49 4.73
CA TRP A 72 -16.73 7.95 5.00
C TRP A 72 -16.81 6.43 5.26
N PRO A 73 -15.92 5.60 4.68
CA PRO A 73 -14.65 5.96 4.03
C PRO A 73 -14.69 6.14 2.51
N ALA A 74 -15.86 6.31 1.92
CA ALA A 74 -16.00 6.62 0.48
C ALA A 74 -15.39 7.99 0.13
N LEU A 75 -15.27 8.29 -1.16
CA LEU A 75 -14.79 9.59 -1.64
C LEU A 75 -15.83 10.71 -1.46
N ARG A 76 -17.08 10.36 -1.15
CA ARG A 76 -18.17 11.32 -0.88
C ARG A 76 -18.53 12.16 -2.12
N GLY A 77 -18.51 11.49 -3.28
CA GLY A 77 -18.72 12.12 -4.58
C GLY A 77 -18.63 11.14 -5.74
N PHE A 78 -18.62 11.65 -6.97
CA PHE A 78 -18.58 10.85 -8.19
C PHE A 78 -17.76 11.56 -9.26
N TYR A 79 -17.28 10.83 -10.26
CA TYR A 79 -16.58 11.41 -11.41
C TYR A 79 -17.52 11.56 -12.59
N LEU A 80 -17.48 12.74 -13.18
CA LEU A 80 -18.23 13.14 -14.34
C LEU A 80 -17.26 13.30 -15.52
N GLN A 81 -17.62 12.79 -16.69
CA GLN A 81 -16.82 12.97 -17.91
C GLN A 81 -17.68 13.48 -19.05
N ASP A 82 -17.16 14.44 -19.81
CA ASP A 82 -17.80 14.95 -21.02
C ASP A 82 -17.87 13.81 -22.06
N PRO A 83 -19.06 13.45 -22.57
CA PRO A 83 -19.20 12.32 -23.48
C PRO A 83 -18.68 12.62 -24.89
N GLU A 84 -18.66 13.88 -25.30
CA GLU A 84 -18.13 14.29 -26.60
C GLU A 84 -16.65 14.68 -26.51
N GLY A 85 -16.26 15.35 -25.41
CA GLY A 85 -14.94 15.94 -25.22
C GLY A 85 -14.63 17.04 -26.24
N ASP A 86 -13.41 17.58 -26.19
CA ASP A 86 -12.94 18.59 -27.14
C ASP A 86 -11.91 18.08 -28.17
N GLY A 87 -11.47 16.83 -28.02
CA GLY A 87 -10.46 16.20 -28.86
C GLY A 87 -9.05 16.78 -28.69
N ASN A 88 -8.82 17.64 -27.69
CA ASN A 88 -7.52 18.19 -27.38
C ASN A 88 -6.79 17.30 -26.38
N PRO A 89 -5.65 16.68 -26.75
CA PRO A 89 -4.94 15.76 -25.87
C PRO A 89 -4.26 16.43 -24.66
N ALA A 90 -4.34 17.76 -24.53
CA ALA A 90 -3.76 18.51 -23.42
C ALA A 90 -4.77 18.81 -22.30
N THR A 91 -6.06 18.58 -22.51
CA THR A 91 -7.14 18.91 -21.56
C THR A 91 -7.83 17.64 -21.10
N SER A 92 -8.20 17.60 -19.82
CA SER A 92 -9.02 16.51 -19.29
C SER A 92 -10.51 16.78 -19.53
N ASP A 93 -11.23 15.75 -19.98
CA ASP A 93 -12.69 15.77 -20.09
C ASP A 93 -13.39 15.30 -18.80
N GLY A 94 -12.61 14.92 -17.78
CA GLY A 94 -13.09 14.39 -16.50
C GLY A 94 -12.99 15.38 -15.35
N ILE A 95 -13.89 15.28 -14.38
CA ILE A 95 -13.88 16.09 -13.16
C ILE A 95 -14.53 15.33 -11.99
N PHE A 96 -13.98 15.51 -10.79
CA PHE A 96 -14.61 15.00 -9.57
C PHE A 96 -15.72 15.95 -9.10
N VAL A 97 -16.83 15.38 -8.64
CA VAL A 97 -17.97 16.12 -8.08
C VAL A 97 -18.15 15.68 -6.63
N PHE A 98 -17.77 16.55 -5.70
CA PHE A 98 -18.01 16.35 -4.28
C PHE A 98 -19.45 16.74 -3.93
N ASN A 99 -20.20 15.84 -3.30
CA ASN A 99 -21.57 16.10 -2.88
C ASN A 99 -21.88 15.66 -1.44
N GLY A 100 -20.83 15.36 -0.67
CA GLY A 100 -20.92 14.90 0.71
C GLY A 100 -21.43 13.46 0.80
N ASP A 101 -22.28 13.16 1.77
CA ASP A 101 -22.70 11.77 2.04
C ASP A 101 -23.93 11.35 1.22
N LYS A 102 -24.33 12.15 0.22
CA LYS A 102 -25.52 11.90 -0.59
C LYS A 102 -25.23 10.81 -1.62
N ASN A 103 -26.25 9.99 -1.88
CA ASN A 103 -26.28 9.06 -3.01
C ASN A 103 -27.32 9.61 -4.01
N SER A 104 -26.84 10.12 -5.14
CA SER A 104 -27.59 10.99 -6.06
C SER A 104 -27.57 10.48 -7.50
N VAL A 105 -26.59 9.67 -7.86
CA VAL A 105 -26.35 9.23 -9.24
C VAL A 105 -26.11 7.73 -9.33
N ALA A 106 -26.01 7.22 -10.55
CA ALA A 106 -25.53 5.89 -10.86
C ALA A 106 -24.60 5.96 -12.08
N LEU A 107 -23.72 4.97 -12.21
CA LEU A 107 -22.85 4.82 -13.39
C LEU A 107 -23.65 4.87 -14.70
N GLY A 108 -23.18 5.67 -15.66
CA GLY A 108 -23.81 5.87 -16.96
C GLY A 108 -24.93 6.93 -16.98
N ASP A 109 -25.31 7.51 -15.85
CA ASP A 109 -26.22 8.66 -15.83
C ASP A 109 -25.59 9.86 -16.53
N LEU A 110 -26.35 10.54 -17.37
CA LEU A 110 -26.01 11.85 -17.90
C LEU A 110 -26.61 12.89 -16.95
N VAL A 111 -25.79 13.67 -16.27
CA VAL A 111 -26.24 14.62 -15.25
C VAL A 111 -25.73 16.03 -15.53
N ARG A 112 -26.52 17.03 -15.12
CA ARG A 112 -26.12 18.42 -15.03
C ARG A 112 -25.90 18.77 -13.56
N VAL A 113 -24.73 19.31 -13.24
CA VAL A 113 -24.32 19.69 -11.88
C VAL A 113 -24.21 21.21 -11.83
N LEU A 114 -24.91 21.84 -10.88
CA LEU A 114 -24.67 23.22 -10.49
C LEU A 114 -23.85 23.20 -9.20
N GLY A 115 -22.75 23.93 -9.17
CA GLY A 115 -21.83 23.92 -8.03
C GLY A 115 -20.73 24.95 -8.15
N ARG A 116 -19.74 24.84 -7.25
CA ARG A 116 -18.55 25.68 -7.24
C ARG A 116 -17.34 24.87 -7.71
N ALA A 117 -16.68 25.31 -8.78
CA ALA A 117 -15.40 24.77 -9.22
C ALA A 117 -14.25 25.32 -8.36
N GLU A 118 -13.39 24.43 -7.88
CA GLU A 118 -12.27 24.74 -6.99
C GLU A 118 -11.20 23.64 -7.01
N GLU A 119 -10.07 23.91 -6.36
CA GLU A 119 -8.99 22.95 -6.14
C GLU A 119 -9.13 22.31 -4.76
N PHE A 120 -8.95 20.99 -4.70
CA PHE A 120 -8.87 20.26 -3.45
C PHE A 120 -7.86 19.11 -3.57
N GLU A 121 -6.86 19.07 -2.68
CA GLU A 121 -5.77 18.08 -2.74
C GLU A 121 -5.09 18.02 -4.13
N GLY A 122 -4.93 19.17 -4.77
CA GLY A 122 -4.27 19.31 -6.07
C GLY A 122 -5.05 18.77 -7.26
N GLN A 123 -6.34 18.45 -7.09
CA GLN A 123 -7.28 18.10 -8.16
C GLN A 123 -8.35 19.17 -8.32
N THR A 124 -8.73 19.43 -9.57
CA THR A 124 -9.90 20.24 -9.89
C THR A 124 -11.18 19.45 -9.60
N GLN A 125 -12.08 20.05 -8.82
CA GLN A 125 -13.37 19.44 -8.47
C GLN A 125 -14.53 20.44 -8.45
N ILE A 126 -15.76 19.92 -8.48
CA ILE A 126 -17.00 20.68 -8.26
C ILE A 126 -17.59 20.33 -6.89
N SER A 127 -17.72 21.32 -6.01
CA SER A 127 -18.58 21.24 -4.82
C SER A 127 -20.05 21.43 -5.23
N ALA A 128 -20.81 20.34 -5.29
CA ALA A 128 -22.16 20.31 -5.84
C ALA A 128 -23.21 21.00 -4.93
N ALA A 129 -23.96 21.94 -5.51
CA ALA A 129 -25.14 22.55 -4.89
C ALA A 129 -26.43 21.82 -5.30
N SER A 130 -26.56 21.47 -6.58
CA SER A 130 -27.66 20.64 -7.08
C SER A 130 -27.24 19.76 -8.26
N ILE A 131 -27.89 18.61 -8.38
CA ILE A 131 -27.64 17.61 -9.43
C ILE A 131 -28.97 17.31 -10.10
N THR A 132 -29.03 17.41 -11.42
CA THR A 132 -30.21 17.11 -12.23
C THR A 132 -29.89 15.97 -13.19
N ARG A 133 -30.69 14.90 -13.15
CA ARG A 133 -30.56 13.78 -14.10
C ARG A 133 -31.14 14.17 -15.46
N CYS A 134 -30.33 14.06 -16.50
CA CYS A 134 -30.61 14.46 -17.88
C CYS A 134 -30.73 13.28 -18.84
N GLY A 135 -30.76 12.05 -18.32
CA GLY A 135 -30.85 10.82 -19.08
C GLY A 135 -29.66 9.90 -18.78
N THR A 136 -29.23 9.17 -19.79
CA THR A 136 -28.07 8.25 -19.74
C THR A 136 -27.12 8.58 -20.87
N GLY A 137 -25.85 8.21 -20.72
CA GLY A 137 -24.84 8.34 -21.77
C GLY A 137 -23.77 7.26 -21.66
N THR A 138 -22.81 7.30 -22.58
CA THR A 138 -21.71 6.34 -22.64
C THR A 138 -20.41 7.08 -22.90
N VAL A 139 -19.33 6.59 -22.31
CA VAL A 139 -17.97 7.12 -22.50
C VAL A 139 -17.05 5.96 -22.81
N SER A 140 -16.15 6.14 -23.78
CA SER A 140 -15.09 5.17 -24.05
C SER A 140 -13.84 5.52 -23.21
N PRO A 141 -13.20 4.54 -22.54
CA PRO A 141 -12.00 4.82 -21.77
C PRO A 141 -10.84 5.33 -22.64
N ALA A 142 -10.13 6.36 -22.19
CA ALA A 142 -8.90 6.82 -22.83
C ALA A 142 -7.74 5.83 -22.60
N GLU A 143 -6.95 5.54 -23.64
CA GLU A 143 -5.79 4.65 -23.48
C GLU A 143 -4.60 5.37 -22.82
N VAL A 144 -4.12 4.82 -21.71
CA VAL A 144 -2.93 5.30 -21.00
C VAL A 144 -1.87 4.20 -20.98
N LYS A 145 -0.62 4.53 -21.26
CA LYS A 145 0.51 3.57 -21.27
C LYS A 145 1.68 4.12 -20.45
N LEU A 146 2.28 3.22 -19.68
CA LEU A 146 3.60 3.39 -19.06
C LEU A 146 4.70 2.92 -20.02
N PRO A 147 5.93 3.47 -19.93
CA PRO A 147 6.29 4.59 -19.08
C PRO A 147 5.68 5.91 -19.58
N PHE A 148 5.43 6.83 -18.66
CA PHE A 148 4.94 8.17 -18.98
C PHE A 148 6.04 9.02 -19.63
N ALA A 149 5.63 9.96 -20.48
CA ALA A 149 6.56 10.86 -21.16
C ALA A 149 7.23 11.86 -20.20
N SER A 150 6.53 12.22 -19.12
CA SER A 150 6.95 13.18 -18.10
C SER A 150 6.14 12.98 -16.82
N ALA A 151 6.56 13.60 -15.72
CA ALA A 151 5.90 13.45 -14.42
C ALA A 151 4.47 14.05 -14.39
N ASP A 152 4.22 15.06 -15.21
CA ASP A 152 2.95 15.76 -15.40
C ASP A 152 2.10 15.19 -16.55
N TYR A 153 2.57 14.13 -17.23
CA TYR A 153 1.90 13.57 -18.40
C TYR A 153 0.44 13.18 -18.13
N LEU A 154 0.14 12.72 -16.92
CA LEU A 154 -1.15 12.21 -16.51
C LEU A 154 -2.20 13.29 -16.22
N GLU A 155 -1.81 14.56 -16.12
CA GLU A 155 -2.72 15.67 -15.84
C GLU A 155 -3.87 15.77 -16.85
N ARG A 156 -3.55 15.54 -18.13
CA ARG A 156 -4.51 15.51 -19.24
C ARG A 156 -5.61 14.45 -19.11
N TYR A 157 -5.52 13.54 -18.15
CA TYR A 157 -6.48 12.48 -17.91
C TYR A 157 -7.12 12.56 -16.52
N GLU A 158 -6.89 13.64 -15.76
CA GLU A 158 -7.41 13.79 -14.40
C GLU A 158 -8.94 13.65 -14.36
N GLY A 159 -9.44 12.68 -13.60
CA GLY A 159 -10.87 12.40 -13.44
C GLY A 159 -11.50 11.64 -14.60
N MET A 160 -10.75 11.28 -15.64
CA MET A 160 -11.27 10.52 -16.78
C MET A 160 -11.30 9.02 -16.50
N LEU A 161 -12.23 8.34 -17.17
CA LEU A 161 -12.21 6.89 -17.35
C LEU A 161 -11.05 6.51 -18.28
N VAL A 162 -10.13 5.68 -17.79
CA VAL A 162 -8.94 5.26 -18.53
C VAL A 162 -8.86 3.74 -18.65
N ARG A 163 -8.14 3.28 -19.67
CA ARG A 163 -7.73 1.90 -19.86
C ARG A 163 -6.22 1.84 -19.93
N LEU A 164 -5.62 0.95 -19.15
CA LEU A 164 -4.22 0.55 -19.25
C LEU A 164 -4.16 -0.76 -20.06
N PRO A 165 -4.02 -0.71 -21.41
CA PRO A 165 -4.21 -1.88 -22.26
C PRO A 165 -3.08 -2.91 -22.12
N GLN A 166 -1.90 -2.46 -21.72
CA GLN A 166 -0.71 -3.31 -21.58
C GLN A 166 -0.76 -4.19 -20.33
N THR A 167 0.03 -5.27 -20.36
CA THR A 167 0.31 -6.06 -19.17
C THR A 167 1.18 -5.27 -18.22
N LEU A 168 0.71 -5.12 -16.98
CA LEU A 168 1.45 -4.51 -15.89
C LEU A 168 1.79 -5.53 -14.82
N TYR A 169 2.86 -5.27 -14.09
CA TYR A 169 3.42 -6.15 -13.07
C TYR A 169 3.30 -5.49 -11.70
N VAL A 170 2.89 -6.27 -10.70
CA VAL A 170 2.93 -5.85 -9.29
C VAL A 170 4.38 -5.59 -8.91
N THR A 171 4.75 -4.32 -8.72
CA THR A 171 6.11 -3.94 -8.37
C THR A 171 6.26 -3.61 -6.90
N GLU A 172 5.20 -3.14 -6.24
CA GLU A 172 5.20 -2.83 -4.81
C GLU A 172 3.80 -3.10 -4.21
N HIS A 173 3.78 -3.58 -2.98
CA HIS A 173 2.55 -3.84 -2.20
C HIS A 173 2.69 -3.38 -0.74
N PHE A 174 3.59 -2.43 -0.46
CA PHE A 174 3.84 -1.93 0.89
C PHE A 174 2.56 -1.34 1.51
N GLN A 175 1.80 -0.59 0.72
CA GLN A 175 0.54 0.02 1.14
C GLN A 175 -0.70 -0.87 0.94
N LEU A 176 -0.55 -2.11 0.46
CA LEU A 176 -1.69 -2.98 0.17
C LEU A 176 -2.47 -3.31 1.44
N GLY A 177 -1.76 -3.71 2.50
CA GLY A 177 -2.38 -4.03 3.79
C GLY A 177 -3.00 -2.84 4.51
N ARG A 178 -2.49 -1.63 4.23
CA ARG A 178 -2.83 -0.43 4.99
C ARG A 178 -3.83 0.48 4.28
N PHE A 179 -3.78 0.57 2.96
CA PHE A 179 -4.62 1.48 2.16
C PHE A 179 -5.23 0.80 0.94
N GLY A 180 -5.15 -0.52 0.83
CA GLY A 180 -5.63 -1.24 -0.34
C GLY A 180 -4.92 -0.84 -1.64
N GLN A 181 -3.69 -0.32 -1.57
CA GLN A 181 -2.97 0.18 -2.74
C GLN A 181 -1.91 -0.80 -3.24
N VAL A 182 -1.86 -0.96 -4.57
CA VAL A 182 -0.82 -1.74 -5.27
C VAL A 182 -0.12 -0.86 -6.29
N VAL A 183 1.21 -0.87 -6.34
CA VAL A 183 1.95 -0.18 -7.40
C VAL A 183 2.25 -1.13 -8.53
N LEU A 184 1.95 -0.70 -9.74
CA LEU A 184 2.11 -1.44 -10.98
C LEU A 184 3.13 -0.78 -11.90
N SER A 185 3.86 -1.56 -12.68
CA SER A 185 4.84 -1.09 -13.67
C SER A 185 4.76 -1.86 -14.97
N ALA A 186 5.23 -1.26 -16.08
CA ALA A 186 5.34 -1.96 -17.36
C ALA A 186 6.71 -2.66 -17.50
N GLY A 187 6.74 -3.75 -18.27
CA GLY A 187 7.97 -4.47 -18.62
C GLY A 187 8.58 -5.35 -17.52
N GLY A 188 8.06 -5.30 -16.29
CA GLY A 188 8.50 -6.12 -15.18
C GLY A 188 8.45 -5.36 -13.86
N ARG A 189 8.95 -5.98 -12.79
CA ARG A 189 9.15 -5.29 -11.51
C ARG A 189 10.28 -4.27 -11.62
N LEU A 190 10.07 -3.10 -11.05
CA LEU A 190 11.10 -2.08 -10.88
C LEU A 190 12.03 -2.50 -9.75
N MET A 191 13.34 -2.44 -10.01
CA MET A 191 14.37 -2.73 -9.02
C MET A 191 14.80 -1.43 -8.35
N GLN A 192 15.17 -1.51 -7.07
CA GLN A 192 15.93 -0.42 -6.44
C GLN A 192 17.21 -0.18 -7.25
N PRO A 193 17.50 1.06 -7.68
CA PRO A 193 18.58 1.30 -8.63
C PRO A 193 19.95 0.77 -8.18
N THR A 194 20.28 0.95 -6.90
CA THR A 194 21.55 0.50 -6.31
C THR A 194 21.70 -1.02 -6.23
N ASN A 195 20.65 -1.79 -6.50
CA ASN A 195 20.74 -3.25 -6.61
C ASN A 195 21.30 -3.70 -7.97
N ILE A 196 21.26 -2.84 -8.99
CA ILE A 196 21.63 -3.20 -10.37
C ILE A 196 22.66 -2.26 -11.00
N THR A 197 22.90 -1.09 -10.41
CA THR A 197 23.94 -0.15 -10.83
C THR A 197 24.63 0.48 -9.62
N THR A 198 25.85 0.99 -9.81
CA THR A 198 26.58 1.71 -8.76
C THR A 198 25.86 3.00 -8.34
N PRO A 199 25.96 3.42 -7.06
CA PRO A 199 25.46 4.71 -6.60
C PRO A 199 26.00 5.89 -7.44
N GLY A 200 25.21 6.95 -7.58
CA GLY A 200 25.56 8.16 -8.34
C GLY A 200 24.66 8.37 -9.56
N ALA A 201 25.21 8.99 -10.60
CA ALA A 201 24.43 9.44 -11.77
C ALA A 201 23.63 8.32 -12.45
N ALA A 202 24.21 7.12 -12.58
CA ALA A 202 23.52 5.97 -13.18
C ALA A 202 22.32 5.49 -12.35
N ALA A 203 22.48 5.40 -11.02
CA ALA A 203 21.38 5.06 -10.11
C ALA A 203 20.27 6.12 -10.15
N ASN A 204 20.62 7.40 -10.18
CA ASN A 204 19.65 8.50 -10.27
C ASN A 204 18.90 8.50 -11.61
N ALA A 205 19.59 8.21 -12.72
CA ALA A 205 18.95 8.11 -14.04
C ALA A 205 17.96 6.94 -14.11
N LEU A 206 18.29 5.80 -13.48
CA LEU A 206 17.38 4.68 -13.38
C LEU A 206 16.20 4.96 -12.43
N GLN A 207 16.42 5.70 -11.33
CA GLN A 207 15.33 6.15 -10.46
C GLN A 207 14.32 7.00 -11.24
N ALA A 208 14.80 7.97 -12.02
CA ALA A 208 13.93 8.80 -12.86
C ALA A 208 13.12 7.97 -13.87
N GLN A 209 13.71 6.92 -14.46
CA GLN A 209 12.99 5.99 -15.33
C GLN A 209 11.93 5.18 -14.57
N ASN A 210 12.26 4.70 -13.37
CA ASN A 210 11.33 3.97 -12.50
C ASN A 210 10.13 4.84 -12.10
N ASP A 211 10.36 6.12 -11.80
CA ASP A 211 9.31 7.07 -11.40
C ASP A 211 8.31 7.34 -12.54
N LEU A 212 8.77 7.32 -13.79
CA LEU A 212 7.90 7.39 -14.98
C LEU A 212 7.22 6.07 -15.34
N ASN A 213 7.73 4.93 -14.83
CA ASN A 213 7.22 3.59 -15.15
C ASN A 213 6.42 2.95 -14.01
N ARG A 214 5.69 3.74 -13.23
CA ARG A 214 4.82 3.23 -12.17
C ARG A 214 3.48 3.96 -12.07
N ILE A 215 2.45 3.24 -11.64
CA ILE A 215 1.12 3.79 -11.33
C ILE A 215 0.51 3.06 -10.13
N ILE A 216 -0.24 3.77 -9.29
CA ILE A 216 -0.98 3.19 -8.17
C ILE A 216 -2.34 2.66 -8.67
N LEU A 217 -2.71 1.45 -8.27
CA LEU A 217 -4.06 0.91 -8.31
C LEU A 217 -4.64 0.97 -6.90
N ASP A 218 -5.86 1.48 -6.74
CA ASP A 218 -6.44 1.85 -5.44
C ASP A 218 -7.88 1.29 -5.28
N ASP A 219 -8.24 0.90 -4.06
CA ASP A 219 -9.44 0.11 -3.74
C ASP A 219 -10.73 0.91 -3.55
N ALA A 220 -10.72 2.20 -3.90
CA ALA A 220 -11.83 3.14 -3.79
C ALA A 220 -12.07 3.74 -2.39
N LEU A 221 -11.31 3.37 -1.36
CA LEU A 221 -11.53 3.83 0.02
C LEU A 221 -10.47 4.85 0.47
N GLN A 222 -10.73 5.53 1.60
CA GLN A 222 -9.82 6.51 2.24
C GLN A 222 -9.39 6.11 3.66
N ASN A 223 -9.84 4.97 4.17
CA ASN A 223 -9.48 4.50 5.51
C ASN A 223 -8.18 3.70 5.53
N GLN A 224 -7.67 3.51 6.76
CA GLN A 224 -6.60 2.56 7.02
C GLN A 224 -7.14 1.16 7.29
N ASN A 225 -6.35 0.17 6.90
CA ASN A 225 -6.55 -1.27 7.13
C ASN A 225 -7.94 -1.73 6.66
N PRO A 226 -8.29 -1.55 5.37
CA PRO A 226 -9.55 -2.04 4.84
C PRO A 226 -9.64 -3.57 4.98
N ASP A 227 -10.81 -4.07 5.32
CA ASP A 227 -11.11 -5.50 5.40
C ASP A 227 -12.49 -5.76 4.74
N PRO A 228 -12.56 -6.56 3.66
CA PRO A 228 -11.45 -7.25 2.99
C PRO A 228 -10.59 -6.33 2.13
N ILE A 229 -9.32 -6.70 1.93
CA ILE A 229 -8.48 -6.14 0.85
C ILE A 229 -8.91 -6.77 -0.47
N VAL A 230 -9.36 -5.96 -1.42
CA VAL A 230 -9.99 -6.45 -2.67
C VAL A 230 -9.02 -6.88 -3.77
N PHE A 231 -7.72 -6.57 -3.64
CA PHE A 231 -6.71 -6.92 -4.64
C PHE A 231 -6.01 -8.25 -4.35
N GLY A 232 -6.78 -9.33 -4.37
CA GLY A 232 -6.26 -10.69 -4.55
C GLY A 232 -6.23 -11.10 -6.03
N ARG A 233 -5.95 -12.38 -6.30
CA ARG A 233 -5.96 -12.92 -7.68
C ARG A 233 -7.35 -13.30 -8.12
N GLY A 234 -7.56 -13.32 -9.43
CA GLY A 234 -8.83 -13.75 -10.05
C GLY A 234 -9.98 -12.76 -9.86
N GLY A 235 -9.73 -11.56 -9.34
CA GLY A 235 -10.79 -10.63 -8.93
C GLY A 235 -11.36 -10.91 -7.54
N GLU A 236 -10.78 -11.85 -6.79
CA GLU A 236 -11.17 -12.20 -5.43
C GLU A 236 -10.37 -11.41 -4.40
N SER A 237 -10.89 -11.29 -3.18
CA SER A 237 -10.18 -10.65 -2.06
C SER A 237 -8.89 -11.39 -1.68
N LEU A 238 -7.95 -10.63 -1.11
CA LEU A 238 -6.72 -11.15 -0.54
C LEU A 238 -7.02 -12.08 0.64
N SER A 239 -6.36 -13.23 0.70
CA SER A 239 -6.39 -14.11 1.86
C SER A 239 -5.09 -14.91 1.97
N ALA A 240 -4.93 -15.69 3.05
CA ALA A 240 -3.79 -16.59 3.20
C ALA A 240 -3.69 -17.61 2.03
N ASN A 241 -4.84 -18.03 1.47
CA ASN A 241 -4.91 -18.94 0.34
C ASN A 241 -4.89 -18.23 -1.02
N ASN A 242 -5.24 -16.93 -1.05
CA ASN A 242 -5.24 -16.09 -2.25
C ASN A 242 -4.33 -14.86 -2.06
N THR A 243 -3.02 -15.07 -2.21
CA THR A 243 -2.02 -14.00 -2.04
C THR A 243 -1.80 -13.21 -3.32
N LEU A 244 -1.40 -11.95 -3.19
CA LEU A 244 -0.83 -11.14 -4.29
C LEU A 244 0.69 -11.08 -4.14
N ARG A 245 1.44 -11.46 -5.18
CA ARG A 245 2.90 -11.47 -5.14
C ARG A 245 3.47 -10.40 -6.06
N GLY A 246 4.61 -9.81 -5.66
CA GLY A 246 5.40 -9.02 -6.57
C GLY A 246 5.73 -9.83 -7.84
N GLY A 247 5.44 -9.29 -9.02
CA GLY A 247 5.59 -9.93 -10.31
C GLY A 247 4.36 -10.67 -10.81
N ASP A 248 3.28 -10.80 -10.02
CA ASP A 248 1.96 -11.09 -10.57
C ASP A 248 1.53 -9.99 -11.53
N THR A 249 0.63 -10.28 -12.46
CA THR A 249 0.28 -9.34 -13.54
C THR A 249 -1.19 -9.03 -13.60
N ALA A 250 -1.51 -7.88 -14.19
CA ALA A 250 -2.87 -7.51 -14.60
C ALA A 250 -2.79 -6.87 -15.99
N THR A 251 -3.80 -7.08 -16.83
CA THR A 251 -3.83 -6.57 -18.21
C THR A 251 -5.18 -5.92 -18.48
N SER A 252 -5.20 -4.88 -19.33
CA SER A 252 -6.45 -4.19 -19.71
C SER A 252 -7.23 -3.65 -18.50
N ILE A 253 -6.52 -3.08 -17.53
CA ILE A 253 -7.15 -2.45 -16.36
C ILE A 253 -8.00 -1.28 -16.82
N VAL A 254 -9.23 -1.18 -16.30
CA VAL A 254 -10.13 -0.05 -16.55
C VAL A 254 -10.50 0.57 -15.20
N GLY A 255 -10.45 1.89 -15.11
CA GLY A 255 -10.84 2.62 -13.91
C GLY A 255 -10.78 4.13 -14.13
N VAL A 256 -11.16 4.90 -13.11
CA VAL A 256 -11.00 6.36 -13.15
C VAL A 256 -9.59 6.74 -12.71
N LEU A 257 -8.91 7.59 -13.48
CA LEU A 257 -7.63 8.17 -13.09
C LEU A 257 -7.87 9.38 -12.19
N THR A 258 -7.19 9.47 -11.05
CA THR A 258 -7.33 10.60 -10.12
C THR A 258 -6.00 11.01 -9.52
N PHE A 259 -5.88 12.28 -9.12
CA PHE A 259 -4.74 12.83 -8.40
C PHE A 259 -5.18 13.41 -7.05
N THR A 260 -4.85 12.73 -5.96
CA THR A 260 -5.21 13.17 -4.58
C THR A 260 -4.23 12.58 -3.56
N TRP A 261 -4.42 12.86 -2.27
CA TRP A 261 -3.65 12.33 -1.14
C TRP A 261 -3.52 10.81 -1.10
N ALA A 262 -2.29 10.27 -1.11
CA ALA A 262 -2.00 8.84 -1.28
C ALA A 262 -2.04 7.99 0.02
N GLY A 263 -2.93 8.32 0.97
CA GLY A 263 -3.28 7.45 2.10
C GLY A 263 -2.46 7.64 3.39
N HIS A 264 -1.19 8.01 3.35
CA HIS A 264 -0.41 8.23 4.57
C HIS A 264 -0.16 9.72 4.83
N GLN A 265 -0.07 10.14 6.10
CA GLN A 265 0.26 11.54 6.46
C GLN A 265 1.62 12.00 5.90
N ALA A 266 2.54 11.07 5.66
CA ALA A 266 3.83 11.34 5.02
C ALA A 266 3.82 11.13 3.50
N SER A 267 2.70 10.66 2.93
CA SER A 267 2.50 10.59 1.49
C SER A 267 1.99 11.94 0.99
N GLY A 268 2.58 12.44 -0.10
CA GLY A 268 1.99 13.52 -0.87
C GLY A 268 0.83 13.04 -1.75
N ASN A 269 0.39 13.91 -2.65
CA ASN A 269 -0.62 13.58 -3.65
C ASN A 269 0.02 12.75 -4.77
N ALA A 270 -0.76 11.84 -5.35
CA ALA A 270 -0.29 10.95 -6.41
C ALA A 270 -1.41 10.55 -7.36
N TYR A 271 -1.03 10.32 -8.61
CA TYR A 271 -1.91 9.71 -9.60
C TYR A 271 -2.18 8.24 -9.27
N ARG A 272 -3.43 7.83 -9.41
CA ARG A 272 -3.88 6.45 -9.25
C ARG A 272 -5.04 6.13 -10.16
N VAL A 273 -5.25 4.84 -10.42
CA VAL A 273 -6.43 4.31 -11.11
C VAL A 273 -7.32 3.59 -10.10
N ARG A 274 -8.61 3.97 -10.05
CA ARG A 274 -9.63 3.35 -9.22
C ARG A 274 -10.57 2.50 -10.08
N PRO A 275 -10.37 1.17 -10.15
CA PRO A 275 -11.23 0.29 -10.95
C PRO A 275 -12.56 -0.03 -10.25
N ILE A 276 -12.58 -0.12 -8.92
CA ILE A 276 -13.81 -0.40 -8.16
C ILE A 276 -14.68 0.86 -8.16
N GLY A 277 -15.97 0.72 -8.51
CA GLY A 277 -16.89 1.87 -8.62
C GLY A 277 -16.78 2.64 -9.94
N ALA A 278 -15.87 2.25 -10.87
CA ALA A 278 -15.78 2.85 -12.20
C ALA A 278 -16.69 2.16 -13.23
N LEU A 279 -17.12 2.91 -14.26
CA LEU A 279 -17.94 2.39 -15.36
C LEU A 279 -17.18 1.30 -16.12
N ASN A 280 -17.68 0.06 -16.04
CA ASN A 280 -17.00 -1.13 -16.57
C ASN A 280 -15.56 -1.31 -16.01
N GLY A 281 -15.32 -0.83 -14.79
CA GLY A 281 -14.03 -0.93 -14.14
C GLY A 281 -13.61 -2.37 -13.91
N SER A 282 -12.32 -2.66 -14.09
CA SER A 282 -11.78 -4.00 -13.95
C SER A 282 -10.29 -3.97 -13.61
N ALA A 283 -9.89 -4.88 -12.71
CA ALA A 283 -8.51 -5.17 -12.41
C ALA A 283 -8.40 -6.63 -11.95
N HIS A 284 -7.91 -7.50 -12.85
CA HIS A 284 -7.79 -8.93 -12.58
C HIS A 284 -6.32 -9.33 -12.50
N PHE A 285 -5.87 -9.65 -11.29
CA PHE A 285 -4.52 -10.16 -11.08
C PHE A 285 -4.43 -11.65 -11.41
N VAL A 286 -3.40 -12.03 -12.17
CA VAL A 286 -3.05 -13.41 -12.50
C VAL A 286 -1.71 -13.77 -11.88
N ALA A 287 -1.59 -15.03 -11.43
CA ALA A 287 -0.35 -15.54 -10.87
C ALA A 287 0.71 -15.68 -11.97
N ALA A 288 1.71 -14.81 -11.96
CA ALA A 288 2.80 -14.82 -12.95
C ALA A 288 4.18 -14.99 -12.29
N ASN A 289 4.26 -14.89 -10.96
CA ASN A 289 5.47 -15.19 -10.20
C ASN A 289 5.18 -16.23 -9.11
N PRO A 290 4.95 -17.52 -9.45
CA PRO A 290 4.64 -18.55 -8.48
C PRO A 290 5.75 -18.72 -7.44
N ARG A 291 5.39 -19.05 -6.20
CA ARG A 291 6.38 -19.39 -5.17
C ARG A 291 7.04 -20.71 -5.56
N PRO A 292 8.38 -20.78 -5.69
CA PRO A 292 9.05 -22.08 -5.72
C PRO A 292 8.76 -22.84 -4.42
N ALA A 293 8.54 -24.16 -4.51
CA ALA A 293 8.27 -24.98 -3.32
C ALA A 293 9.45 -24.98 -2.34
N ALA A 294 10.68 -24.95 -2.85
CA ALA A 294 11.90 -24.78 -2.09
C ALA A 294 12.98 -24.09 -2.95
N PRO A 295 13.96 -23.41 -2.35
CA PRO A 295 15.18 -23.01 -3.04
C PRO A 295 15.95 -24.22 -3.54
N ALA A 296 16.72 -24.06 -4.63
CA ALA A 296 17.70 -25.07 -5.03
C ALA A 296 18.72 -25.24 -3.90
N LYS A 297 18.97 -26.49 -3.49
CA LYS A 297 19.97 -26.79 -2.47
C LYS A 297 21.37 -26.63 -3.08
N PRO A 298 22.20 -25.67 -2.63
CA PRO A 298 23.57 -25.56 -3.12
C PRO A 298 24.39 -26.78 -2.69
N GLU A 299 25.45 -27.06 -3.44
CA GLU A 299 26.48 -28.01 -3.02
C GLU A 299 27.21 -27.44 -1.81
N GLY A 300 27.37 -28.26 -0.75
CA GLY A 300 28.03 -27.83 0.48
C GLY A 300 27.36 -28.35 1.75
N GLY A 301 28.11 -28.24 2.85
CA GLY A 301 27.68 -28.74 4.17
C GLY A 301 27.26 -27.67 5.16
N LEU A 302 27.57 -26.40 4.91
CA LEU A 302 27.28 -25.29 5.82
C LEU A 302 26.10 -24.44 5.35
N ARG A 303 25.25 -24.07 6.31
CA ARG A 303 24.14 -23.12 6.16
C ARG A 303 24.46 -21.85 6.93
N VAL A 304 24.63 -20.76 6.21
CA VAL A 304 24.81 -19.42 6.77
C VAL A 304 23.54 -18.62 6.47
N VAL A 305 22.96 -18.02 7.50
CA VAL A 305 21.66 -17.32 7.40
C VAL A 305 21.81 -15.92 7.96
N GLY A 306 21.30 -14.92 7.23
CA GLY A 306 21.01 -13.60 7.79
C GLY A 306 19.54 -13.53 8.19
N PHE A 307 19.24 -12.99 9.38
CA PHE A 307 17.88 -12.95 9.91
C PHE A 307 17.64 -11.65 10.68
N ASN A 308 16.88 -10.74 10.07
CA ASN A 308 16.37 -9.57 10.76
C ASN A 308 15.22 -10.01 11.67
N LEU A 309 15.37 -9.75 12.97
CA LEU A 309 14.43 -10.18 14.01
C LEU A 309 13.20 -9.28 14.16
N LEU A 310 13.16 -8.14 13.43
CA LEU A 310 12.14 -7.11 13.53
C LEU A 310 11.94 -6.66 14.99
N ASN A 311 13.03 -6.22 15.61
CA ASN A 311 13.14 -5.83 17.03
C ASN A 311 12.84 -6.97 18.02
N PHE A 312 13.88 -7.72 18.41
CA PHE A 312 13.78 -8.73 19.47
C PHE A 312 14.31 -8.18 20.79
N PHE A 313 13.39 -7.82 21.68
CA PHE A 313 13.66 -7.27 23.00
C PHE A 313 13.04 -8.18 24.08
N THR A 314 13.70 -8.23 25.23
CA THR A 314 13.22 -8.96 26.42
C THR A 314 12.83 -8.03 27.56
N THR A 315 12.94 -6.72 27.32
CA THR A 315 12.53 -5.63 28.21
C THR A 315 11.42 -4.85 27.53
N PHE A 316 10.43 -4.40 28.30
CA PHE A 316 9.19 -3.83 27.80
C PHE A 316 8.88 -2.50 28.50
N ASP A 317 8.31 -1.54 27.79
CA ASP A 317 7.84 -0.24 28.32
C ASP A 317 6.40 0.12 27.91
N GLY A 318 5.65 -0.84 27.37
CA GLY A 318 4.23 -0.70 27.03
C GLY A 318 3.96 -0.03 25.68
N ALA A 319 2.72 -0.19 25.19
CA ALA A 319 2.29 0.34 23.90
C ALA A 319 2.27 1.88 23.87
N GLY A 320 2.74 2.48 22.77
CA GLY A 320 2.76 3.95 22.58
C GLY A 320 3.82 4.67 23.43
N SER A 321 4.89 3.96 23.76
CA SER A 321 5.91 4.28 24.77
C SER A 321 6.32 5.77 24.82
N SER A 322 6.10 6.34 26.00
CA SER A 322 6.50 7.69 26.47
C SER A 322 7.32 7.55 27.76
N PRO A 323 8.13 8.55 28.16
CA PRO A 323 8.95 8.45 29.37
C PRO A 323 8.12 8.09 30.63
N PRO A 324 8.66 7.30 31.58
CA PRO A 324 10.04 6.82 31.65
C PRO A 324 10.29 5.57 30.79
N PHE A 325 11.40 5.58 30.06
CA PHE A 325 11.80 4.47 29.20
C PHE A 325 12.50 3.36 29.97
N ALA A 326 12.29 2.10 29.57
CA ALA A 326 12.89 0.92 30.23
C ALA A 326 14.14 0.38 29.52
N CYS A 327 14.37 0.75 28.26
CA CYS A 327 15.53 0.34 27.47
C CYS A 327 16.60 1.44 27.42
N SER A 328 17.78 1.13 26.89
CA SER A 328 18.89 2.07 26.79
C SER A 328 19.58 2.03 25.42
N LEU A 329 20.21 3.14 25.07
CA LEU A 329 21.07 3.30 23.89
C LEU A 329 22.43 2.61 24.09
N GLY A 330 22.43 1.27 24.06
CA GLY A 330 23.54 0.43 24.47
C GLY A 330 23.63 0.26 26.00
N VAL A 331 24.54 -0.58 26.47
CA VAL A 331 24.76 -0.86 27.89
C VAL A 331 25.23 0.40 28.60
N GLY A 332 24.50 0.84 29.62
CA GLY A 332 24.80 2.05 30.40
C GLY A 332 24.55 3.37 29.64
N GLY A 333 23.96 3.31 28.45
CA GLY A 333 23.60 4.49 27.67
C GLY A 333 22.34 5.21 28.16
N PRO A 334 22.00 6.36 27.56
CA PRO A 334 20.77 7.09 27.89
C PRO A 334 19.51 6.21 27.72
N PRO A 335 18.46 6.42 28.55
CA PRO A 335 17.19 5.73 28.39
C PRO A 335 16.56 5.97 27.01
N THR A 336 15.90 4.97 26.45
CA THR A 336 15.21 5.02 25.16
C THR A 336 14.08 4.00 25.13
N ASN A 337 13.08 4.25 24.28
CA ASN A 337 11.97 3.32 24.08
C ASN A 337 12.47 1.91 23.77
N CYS A 338 11.86 0.91 24.40
CA CYS A 338 11.98 -0.46 23.95
C CYS A 338 11.33 -0.59 22.56
N ARG A 339 11.82 -1.53 21.76
CA ARG A 339 11.27 -1.81 20.43
C ARG A 339 10.79 -3.26 20.40
N GLY A 340 9.90 -3.61 19.49
CA GLY A 340 9.39 -4.98 19.39
C GLY A 340 8.14 -5.19 20.22
N ALA A 341 8.09 -6.25 21.02
CA ALA A 341 6.92 -6.56 21.84
C ALA A 341 6.70 -5.49 22.93
N ASP A 342 5.46 -4.99 23.03
CA ASP A 342 5.08 -3.98 24.02
C ASP A 342 4.99 -4.55 25.45
N ASP A 343 4.77 -5.86 25.58
CA ASP A 343 4.63 -6.57 26.85
C ASP A 343 5.00 -8.06 26.74
N ALA A 344 4.91 -8.77 27.87
CA ALA A 344 5.21 -10.19 27.96
C ALA A 344 4.23 -11.07 27.15
N ALA A 345 2.98 -10.64 26.94
CA ALA A 345 1.99 -11.39 26.18
C ALA A 345 2.27 -11.30 24.68
N GLU A 346 2.62 -10.12 24.17
CA GLU A 346 3.09 -9.95 22.78
C GLU A 346 4.42 -10.67 22.57
N PHE A 347 5.35 -10.61 23.55
CA PHE A 347 6.59 -11.38 23.47
C PHE A 347 6.31 -12.89 23.38
N ALA A 348 5.34 -13.40 24.15
CA ALA A 348 4.91 -14.80 24.09
C ALA A 348 4.29 -15.20 22.73
N ARG A 349 3.84 -14.25 21.91
CA ARG A 349 3.45 -14.49 20.51
C ARG A 349 4.63 -14.40 19.55
N GLN A 350 5.58 -13.51 19.81
CA GLN A 350 6.76 -13.26 18.98
C GLN A 350 7.77 -14.42 19.06
N TRP A 351 8.27 -14.72 20.26
CA TRP A 351 9.43 -15.60 20.42
C TRP A 351 9.22 -17.02 19.86
N PRO A 352 8.07 -17.70 20.03
CA PRO A 352 7.92 -19.07 19.51
C PRO A 352 7.99 -19.11 17.98
N LYS A 353 7.45 -18.08 17.31
CA LYS A 353 7.51 -17.95 15.85
C LYS A 353 8.94 -17.71 15.37
N THR A 354 9.68 -16.85 16.08
CA THR A 354 11.10 -16.60 15.81
C THR A 354 11.92 -17.88 15.95
N ILE A 355 11.75 -18.63 17.04
CA ILE A 355 12.44 -19.91 17.25
C ILE A 355 12.08 -20.92 16.16
N ALA A 356 10.79 -21.12 15.87
CA ALA A 356 10.35 -22.05 14.83
C ALA A 356 10.94 -21.69 13.46
N ALA A 357 10.99 -20.40 13.10
CA ALA A 357 11.59 -19.93 11.86
C ALA A 357 13.10 -20.22 11.79
N ILE A 358 13.85 -19.92 12.85
CA ILE A 358 15.29 -20.21 12.92
C ILE A 358 15.55 -21.72 12.81
N LEU A 359 14.77 -22.55 13.51
CA LEU A 359 14.92 -24.01 13.46
C LEU A 359 14.57 -24.59 12.08
N ALA A 360 13.56 -24.03 11.39
CA ALA A 360 13.22 -24.42 10.03
C ALA A 360 14.33 -24.07 9.02
N LEU A 361 15.00 -22.93 9.22
CA LEU A 361 16.17 -22.53 8.42
C LEU A 361 17.40 -23.40 8.74
N ASN A 362 17.49 -23.90 9.97
CA ASN A 362 18.56 -24.76 10.50
C ASN A 362 19.97 -24.23 10.16
N PRO A 363 20.34 -23.03 10.66
CA PRO A 363 21.63 -22.42 10.39
C PRO A 363 22.76 -23.07 11.20
N ASP A 364 23.92 -23.26 10.56
CA ASP A 364 25.20 -23.53 11.22
C ASP A 364 25.83 -22.23 11.77
N VAL A 365 25.63 -21.12 11.04
CA VAL A 365 25.96 -19.76 11.46
C VAL A 365 24.77 -18.84 11.12
N LEU A 366 24.39 -18.00 12.07
CA LEU A 366 23.24 -17.10 12.00
C LEU A 366 23.68 -15.67 12.34
N GLY A 367 23.66 -14.80 11.34
CA GLY A 367 23.78 -13.35 11.50
C GLY A 367 22.43 -12.72 11.81
N LEU A 368 22.40 -11.87 12.82
CA LEU A 368 21.18 -11.22 13.32
C LEU A 368 21.20 -9.73 13.05
N GLN A 369 20.05 -9.17 12.68
CA GLN A 369 19.76 -7.75 12.72
C GLN A 369 18.58 -7.46 13.67
N GLU A 370 18.51 -6.23 14.17
CA GLU A 370 17.46 -5.75 15.08
C GLU A 370 17.32 -6.55 16.38
N LEU A 371 18.46 -6.98 16.93
CA LEU A 371 18.56 -7.55 18.27
C LEU A 371 18.71 -6.41 19.29
N ALA A 372 18.06 -6.46 20.45
CA ALA A 372 18.27 -5.46 21.50
C ALA A 372 19.76 -5.31 21.87
N ASN A 373 20.18 -4.07 22.10
CA ASN A 373 21.54 -3.72 22.50
C ASN A 373 21.68 -3.64 24.03
N ASP A 374 21.43 -4.76 24.70
CA ASP A 374 21.35 -4.89 26.16
C ASP A 374 22.49 -5.74 26.76
N GLY A 375 23.62 -5.80 26.05
CA GLY A 375 24.82 -6.52 26.45
C GLY A 375 24.79 -8.01 26.07
N TYR A 376 25.45 -8.83 26.90
CA TYR A 376 25.66 -10.28 26.66
C TYR A 376 25.46 -11.14 27.92
N GLY A 377 25.04 -10.53 29.03
CA GLY A 377 24.77 -11.25 30.28
C GLY A 377 23.53 -12.16 30.19
N PRO A 378 23.25 -12.97 31.22
CA PRO A 378 22.15 -13.96 31.22
C PRO A 378 20.74 -13.38 31.00
N GLY A 379 20.55 -12.08 31.24
CA GLY A 379 19.31 -11.35 31.00
C GLY A 379 19.20 -10.71 29.62
N SER A 380 20.27 -10.71 28.82
CA SER A 380 20.28 -10.07 27.50
C SER A 380 19.38 -10.80 26.49
N ALA A 381 18.94 -10.05 25.49
CA ALA A 381 18.11 -10.58 24.40
C ALA A 381 18.80 -11.74 23.66
N ILE A 382 20.12 -11.65 23.39
CA ILE A 382 20.86 -12.70 22.68
C ILE A 382 21.04 -13.96 23.52
N ALA A 383 21.33 -13.82 24.82
CA ALA A 383 21.42 -14.95 25.73
C ALA A 383 20.06 -15.65 25.87
N THR A 384 18.97 -14.88 25.91
CA THR A 384 17.60 -15.41 25.92
C THR A 384 17.26 -16.13 24.63
N LEU A 385 17.62 -15.58 23.47
CA LEU A 385 17.40 -16.23 22.17
C LEU A 385 18.14 -17.57 22.08
N VAL A 386 19.43 -17.60 22.44
CA VAL A 386 20.24 -18.84 22.44
C VAL A 386 19.72 -19.88 23.43
N ARG A 387 19.33 -19.46 24.64
CA ARG A 387 18.70 -20.36 25.62
C ARG A 387 17.44 -20.99 25.06
N LYS A 388 16.53 -20.19 24.49
CA LYS A 388 15.29 -20.71 23.88
C LYS A 388 15.55 -21.65 22.70
N LEU A 389 16.59 -21.40 21.90
CA LEU A 389 17.02 -22.30 20.83
C LEU A 389 17.53 -23.63 21.39
N ASN A 390 18.35 -23.59 22.44
CA ASN A 390 18.88 -24.79 23.10
C ASN A 390 17.80 -25.58 23.84
N ASP A 391 16.83 -24.91 24.48
CA ASP A 391 15.67 -25.54 25.12
C ASP A 391 14.79 -26.28 24.09
N ALA A 392 14.65 -25.71 22.89
CA ALA A 392 13.91 -26.32 21.78
C ALA A 392 14.71 -27.38 21.00
N THR A 393 15.99 -27.57 21.30
CA THR A 393 16.88 -28.53 20.63
C THR A 393 17.64 -29.38 21.64
N ALA A 394 18.89 -29.01 21.94
CA ALA A 394 19.72 -29.64 22.96
C ALA A 394 20.60 -28.60 23.65
N PRO A 395 20.97 -28.80 24.93
CA PRO A 395 21.91 -27.93 25.62
C PRO A 395 23.22 -27.77 24.83
N GLY A 396 23.63 -26.52 24.59
CA GLY A 396 24.88 -26.21 23.89
C GLY A 396 24.83 -26.40 22.37
N GLN A 397 23.68 -26.70 21.77
CA GLN A 397 23.53 -26.80 20.31
C GLN A 397 23.88 -25.49 19.61
N TYR A 398 23.51 -24.37 20.23
CA TYR A 398 23.78 -23.01 19.77
C TYR A 398 24.57 -22.24 20.82
N ALA A 399 25.49 -21.40 20.35
CA ALA A 399 26.25 -20.42 21.12
C ALA A 399 26.26 -19.08 20.37
N PHE A 400 26.62 -17.99 21.04
CA PHE A 400 26.77 -16.67 20.43
C PHE A 400 28.19 -16.12 20.58
N ILE A 401 28.53 -15.12 19.77
CA ILE A 401 29.77 -14.34 19.93
C ILE A 401 29.50 -13.17 20.88
N ASP A 402 30.15 -13.14 22.03
CA ASP A 402 30.23 -11.96 22.89
C ASP A 402 31.25 -10.99 22.28
N VAL A 403 30.75 -10.01 21.52
CA VAL A 403 31.59 -9.11 20.74
C VAL A 403 32.35 -8.13 21.64
N ASP A 404 31.76 -7.72 22.76
CA ASP A 404 32.42 -6.78 23.67
C ASP A 404 33.61 -7.47 24.35
N ALA A 405 33.43 -8.72 24.80
CA ALA A 405 34.52 -9.53 25.33
C ALA A 405 35.57 -9.85 24.27
N ALA A 406 35.16 -10.20 23.05
CA ALA A 406 36.08 -10.57 21.98
C ALA A 406 36.89 -9.39 21.42
N THR A 407 36.36 -8.16 21.51
CA THR A 407 37.06 -6.95 21.07
C THR A 407 37.74 -6.20 22.22
N GLY A 408 37.35 -6.46 23.47
CA GLY A 408 37.76 -5.68 24.64
C GLY A 408 37.11 -4.29 24.71
N GLN A 409 36.03 -4.06 23.96
CA GLN A 409 35.33 -2.77 23.86
C GLN A 409 33.86 -2.91 24.29
N LEU A 410 33.45 -2.19 25.32
CA LEU A 410 32.03 -2.08 25.70
C LEU A 410 31.24 -1.37 24.60
N ASN A 411 30.07 -1.88 24.25
CA ASN A 411 29.22 -1.37 23.17
C ASN A 411 29.95 -1.31 21.82
N ALA A 412 30.74 -2.35 21.50
CA ALA A 412 31.52 -2.38 20.26
C ALA A 412 30.64 -2.18 19.01
N LEU A 413 29.40 -2.69 19.05
CA LEU A 413 28.42 -2.60 17.96
C LEU A 413 27.61 -1.29 17.94
N GLY A 414 28.09 -0.27 18.65
CA GLY A 414 27.48 1.05 18.72
C GLY A 414 26.47 1.21 19.86
N SER A 415 25.84 2.36 19.90
CA SER A 415 24.98 2.82 21.00
C SER A 415 23.52 3.03 20.57
N ASP A 416 23.03 2.35 19.53
CA ASP A 416 21.58 2.32 19.27
C ASP A 416 20.89 1.34 20.22
N ALA A 417 19.57 1.40 20.34
CA ALA A 417 18.76 0.43 21.08
C ALA A 417 18.82 -0.98 20.49
N ILE A 418 19.20 -1.08 19.20
CA ILE A 418 19.43 -2.36 18.50
C ILE A 418 20.86 -2.50 18.01
N LYS A 419 21.31 -3.74 17.87
CA LYS A 419 22.60 -4.13 17.30
C LYS A 419 22.47 -5.34 16.37
N VAL A 420 23.56 -5.62 15.66
CA VAL A 420 23.76 -6.90 14.99
C VAL A 420 24.21 -7.98 15.99
N GLY A 421 24.20 -9.24 15.58
CA GLY A 421 24.72 -10.34 16.40
C GLY A 421 25.11 -11.57 15.58
N LEU A 422 25.85 -12.49 16.21
CA LEU A 422 26.21 -13.78 15.62
C LEU A 422 25.89 -14.92 16.58
N ILE A 423 25.15 -15.90 16.08
CA ILE A 423 24.90 -17.20 16.70
C ILE A 423 25.50 -18.28 15.80
N TYR A 424 26.00 -19.37 16.37
CA TYR A 424 26.56 -20.50 15.62
C TYR A 424 26.31 -21.82 16.34
N GLN A 425 26.47 -22.93 15.62
CA GLN A 425 26.44 -24.27 16.20
C GLN A 425 27.87 -24.78 16.48
N PRO A 426 28.31 -24.90 17.75
CA PRO A 426 29.68 -25.32 18.09
C PRO A 426 30.06 -26.70 17.55
N GLY A 427 29.08 -27.62 17.43
CA GLY A 427 29.30 -28.94 16.84
C GLY A 427 29.62 -28.91 15.35
N ARG A 428 29.34 -27.80 14.66
CA ARG A 428 29.44 -27.65 13.20
C ARG A 428 30.60 -26.77 12.80
N VAL A 429 30.81 -25.69 13.54
CA VAL A 429 31.85 -24.70 13.28
C VAL A 429 32.55 -24.26 14.56
N THR A 430 33.83 -23.92 14.44
CA THR A 430 34.65 -23.32 15.49
C THR A 430 34.97 -21.87 15.09
N PRO A 431 34.67 -20.86 15.93
CA PRO A 431 35.17 -19.50 15.70
C PRO A 431 36.70 -19.50 15.73
N ILE A 432 37.33 -18.88 14.73
CA ILE A 432 38.79 -18.76 14.62
C ILE A 432 39.20 -17.30 14.38
N GLY A 433 40.45 -16.98 14.63
CA GLY A 433 40.99 -15.63 14.40
C GLY A 433 40.37 -14.58 15.34
N ARG A 434 40.53 -13.31 14.96
CA ARG A 434 40.08 -12.16 15.76
C ARG A 434 38.69 -11.69 15.31
N THR A 435 37.73 -11.63 16.23
CA THR A 435 36.47 -10.91 16.02
C THR A 435 36.77 -9.44 15.76
N THR A 436 36.22 -8.88 14.67
CA THR A 436 36.49 -7.50 14.27
C THR A 436 35.17 -6.76 14.09
N VAL A 437 35.15 -5.49 14.49
CA VAL A 437 34.02 -4.60 14.31
C VAL A 437 34.47 -3.38 13.53
N LEU A 438 33.72 -3.02 12.49
CA LEU A 438 33.88 -1.75 11.78
C LEU A 438 32.85 -0.75 12.35
N ASN A 439 33.30 0.06 13.29
CA ASN A 439 32.51 1.06 14.02
C ASN A 439 33.16 2.45 14.01
N THR A 440 34.08 2.72 13.08
CA THR A 440 34.72 4.03 13.01
C THR A 440 33.70 5.12 12.65
N PRO A 441 33.88 6.37 13.12
CA PRO A 441 32.97 7.46 12.79
C PRO A 441 32.78 7.66 11.28
N GLU A 442 33.83 7.46 10.49
CA GLU A 442 33.78 7.58 9.03
C GLU A 442 32.85 6.54 8.41
N PHE A 443 32.87 5.31 8.91
CA PHE A 443 31.96 4.26 8.46
C PHE A 443 30.53 4.50 8.93
N ILE A 444 30.35 4.80 10.22
CA ILE A 444 29.01 4.99 10.81
C ILE A 444 28.29 6.17 10.18
N ASN A 445 28.97 7.31 9.98
CA ASN A 445 28.33 8.53 9.47
C ASN A 445 28.44 8.70 7.95
N ALA A 446 29.18 7.81 7.26
CA ALA A 446 29.43 7.91 5.82
C ALA A 446 29.93 9.30 5.35
N GLY A 447 30.70 9.99 6.21
CA GLY A 447 31.28 11.30 5.91
C GLY A 447 30.37 12.51 6.16
N ASP A 448 29.17 12.34 6.74
CA ASP A 448 28.34 13.45 7.21
C ASP A 448 28.19 13.48 8.75
N GLY A 449 27.32 14.35 9.27
CA GLY A 449 27.11 14.51 10.73
C GLY A 449 26.10 13.54 11.34
N VAL A 450 25.53 12.62 10.56
CA VAL A 450 24.40 11.78 10.97
C VAL A 450 24.76 10.31 10.76
N PRO A 451 24.44 9.40 11.71
CA PRO A 451 24.62 7.97 11.49
C PRO A 451 23.86 7.48 10.26
N ARG A 452 24.58 6.88 9.29
CA ARG A 452 24.08 6.27 8.06
C ARG A 452 24.16 4.75 8.06
N ASN A 453 25.06 4.18 8.85
CA ASN A 453 25.31 2.74 8.94
C ASN A 453 25.24 2.25 10.39
N ARG A 454 24.91 0.97 10.55
CA ARG A 454 25.17 0.24 11.80
C ARG A 454 26.61 -0.26 11.80
N ALA A 455 27.19 -0.49 12.98
CA ALA A 455 28.50 -1.12 13.08
C ALA A 455 28.46 -2.51 12.43
N SER A 456 29.48 -2.84 11.65
CA SER A 456 29.57 -4.15 10.98
C SER A 456 30.40 -5.12 11.83
N LEU A 457 29.89 -6.33 12.03
CA LEU A 457 30.52 -7.40 12.81
C LEU A 457 31.09 -8.47 11.87
N ALA A 458 32.38 -8.79 11.98
CA ALA A 458 33.02 -9.88 11.25
C ALA A 458 33.61 -10.95 12.18
N GLN A 459 33.32 -12.21 11.90
CA GLN A 459 33.90 -13.38 12.57
C GLN A 459 34.28 -14.45 11.55
N ALA A 460 35.50 -14.99 11.69
CA ALA A 460 35.91 -16.15 10.92
C ALA A 460 35.48 -17.46 11.62
N PHE A 461 35.04 -18.44 10.83
CA PHE A 461 34.64 -19.76 11.31
C PHE A 461 35.39 -20.83 10.52
N GLN A 462 35.78 -21.90 11.20
CA GLN A 462 36.27 -23.14 10.60
C GLN A 462 35.19 -24.21 10.70
N GLN A 463 34.83 -24.84 9.58
CA GLN A 463 33.99 -26.02 9.57
C GLN A 463 34.72 -27.20 10.22
N ASN A 464 34.12 -27.80 11.23
CA ASN A 464 34.79 -28.83 12.03
C ASN A 464 35.09 -30.10 11.22
N SER A 465 34.22 -30.48 10.28
CA SER A 465 34.35 -31.73 9.52
C SER A 465 35.34 -31.67 8.36
N THR A 466 35.66 -30.49 7.84
CA THR A 466 36.48 -30.35 6.62
C THR A 466 37.69 -29.43 6.81
N GLY A 467 37.72 -28.62 7.87
CA GLY A 467 38.72 -27.57 8.05
C GLY A 467 38.51 -26.36 7.12
N ALA A 468 37.47 -26.34 6.28
CA ALA A 468 37.13 -25.22 5.43
C ALA A 468 36.85 -23.96 6.27
N ARG A 469 37.19 -22.78 5.75
CA ARG A 469 37.09 -21.51 6.49
C ARG A 469 36.21 -20.53 5.74
N LEU A 470 35.44 -19.76 6.50
CA LEU A 470 34.67 -18.63 5.98
C LEU A 470 34.75 -17.45 6.94
N ILE A 471 34.47 -16.25 6.44
CA ILE A 471 34.24 -15.06 7.26
C ILE A 471 32.78 -14.68 7.06
N VAL A 472 32.05 -14.51 8.16
CA VAL A 472 30.69 -13.99 8.14
C VAL A 472 30.74 -12.55 8.61
N ASN A 473 30.25 -11.64 7.76
CA ASN A 473 30.05 -10.23 8.08
C ASN A 473 28.55 -9.96 8.21
N VAL A 474 28.15 -9.36 9.33
CA VAL A 474 26.78 -8.92 9.61
C VAL A 474 26.79 -7.40 9.73
N ASN A 475 25.95 -6.73 8.94
CA ASN A 475 25.70 -5.30 9.01
C ASN A 475 24.21 -5.01 9.14
#